data_AF-S4PQV0-F1
#
_entry.id   AF-S4PQV0-F1
#
_cell.length_a   1.000
_cell.length_b   1.000
_cell.length_c   1.000
_cell.angle_alpha   90.00
_cell.angle_beta   90.00
_cell.angle_gamma   90.00
#
_symmetry.space_group_name_H-M   'P 1'
#
loop_
_entity.id
_entity.type
_entity.pdbx_description
1 polymer ?
#
loop_
_entity_poly.entity_id
_entity_poly.type
_entity_poly.pdbx_seq_one_letter_code
_entity_poly.pdbx_strand_id
1 'polypeptide(L)'
;MLMDKNKLYISEWLPQIDILGHPKTLAFWSHSGMGSTIEAIHYGVPMVAMPVIGDQPANAAAVEESGLGVQLQMRDLNKENLLAA
;
A
#
# COMPACT_ATOMS: atom_id res chain seq x y z
N MET A 1 -3.08 -20.12 11.22
CA MET A 1 -2.47 -18.79 11.46
C MET A 1 -3.50 -18.01 12.26
N LEU A 2 -3.25 -17.80 13.56
CA LEU A 2 -4.23 -17.23 14.48
C LEU A 2 -4.23 -15.71 14.29
N MET A 3 -5.28 -15.20 13.66
CA MET A 3 -5.48 -13.77 13.46
C MET A 3 -6.02 -13.19 14.78
N ASP A 4 -5.21 -12.41 15.49
CA ASP A 4 -5.66 -11.68 16.67
C ASP A 4 -6.67 -10.61 16.23
N LYS A 5 -7.96 -10.86 16.51
CA LYS A 5 -9.05 -9.97 16.09
C LYS A 5 -8.96 -8.57 16.70
N ASN A 6 -8.19 -8.38 17.76
CA ASN A 6 -7.99 -7.06 18.37
C ASN A 6 -6.92 -6.23 17.63
N LYS A 7 -6.19 -6.84 16.69
CA LYS A 7 -5.15 -6.19 15.87
C LYS A 7 -5.57 -6.01 14.42
N LEU A 8 -6.79 -6.37 14.08
CA LEU A 8 -7.31 -6.30 12.72
C LEU A 8 -8.69 -5.65 12.72
N TYR A 9 -8.85 -4.64 11.88
CA TYR A 9 -10.12 -4.01 11.60
C TYR A 9 -10.45 -4.23 10.12
N ILE A 10 -11.63 -4.78 9.85
CA ILE A 10 -12.12 -5.06 8.48
C ILE A 10 -13.45 -4.34 8.31
N SER A 11 -13.59 -3.60 7.22
CA SER A 11 -14.82 -2.91 6.84
C SER A 11 -14.93 -2.88 5.32
N GLU A 12 -16.16 -2.78 4.80
CA GLU A 12 -16.41 -2.61 3.35
C GLU A 12 -15.90 -1.26 2.85
N TRP A 13 -15.86 -0.26 3.74
CA TRP A 13 -15.35 1.07 3.46
C TRP A 13 -14.63 1.64 4.68
N LEU A 14 -13.56 2.37 4.41
CA LEU A 14 -12.74 3.05 5.41
C LEU A 14 -12.43 4.48 4.93
N PRO A 15 -12.30 5.46 5.86
CA PRO A 15 -11.93 6.81 5.51
C PRO A 15 -10.42 6.90 5.19
N GLN A 16 -10.05 6.52 3.96
CA GLN A 16 -8.64 6.36 3.54
C GLN A 16 -7.79 7.60 3.83
N ILE A 17 -8.28 8.80 3.50
CA ILE A 17 -7.56 10.06 3.73
C ILE A 17 -7.28 10.27 5.22
N ASP A 18 -8.27 10.06 6.08
CA ASP A 18 -8.10 10.22 7.54
C ASP A 18 -7.12 9.19 8.11
N ILE A 19 -7.14 7.96 7.57
CA ILE A 19 -6.19 6.91 7.96
C ILE A 19 -4.79 7.26 7.49
N LEU A 20 -4.59 7.67 6.24
CA LEU A 20 -3.28 8.08 5.74
C LEU A 20 -2.73 9.29 6.49
N GLY A 21 -3.59 10.24 6.86
CA GLY A 21 -3.22 11.40 7.68
C GLY A 21 -3.02 11.12 9.16
N HIS A 22 -3.31 9.91 9.64
CA HIS A 22 -3.17 9.57 11.04
C HIS A 22 -1.69 9.31 11.40
N PRO A 23 -1.15 9.89 12.49
CA PRO A 23 0.28 9.81 12.83
C PRO A 23 0.81 8.40 13.18
N LYS A 24 -0.07 7.40 13.28
CA LYS A 24 0.28 5.99 13.51
C LYS A 24 0.27 5.14 12.24
N THR A 25 -0.04 5.73 11.09
CA THR A 25 -0.01 5.01 9.82
C THR A 25 1.43 4.92 9.35
N LEU A 26 1.95 3.69 9.31
CA LEU A 26 3.36 3.43 9.03
C LEU A 26 3.63 3.05 7.58
N ALA A 27 2.67 2.42 6.92
CA ALA A 27 2.80 1.96 5.55
C ALA A 27 1.42 1.79 4.92
N PHE A 28 1.37 1.86 3.60
CA PHE A 28 0.16 1.64 2.81
C PHE A 28 0.40 0.61 1.72
N TRP A 29 -0.28 -0.53 1.82
CA TRP A 29 -0.30 -1.52 0.75
C TRP A 29 -1.47 -1.21 -0.19
N SER A 30 -1.16 -0.93 -1.44
CA SER A 30 -2.14 -0.45 -2.42
C SER A 30 -1.91 -1.06 -3.80
N HIS A 31 -2.98 -1.08 -4.60
CA HIS A 31 -2.90 -1.43 -6.02
C HIS A 31 -2.24 -0.33 -6.88
N SER A 32 -1.78 0.77 -6.28
CA SER A 32 -1.09 1.88 -6.95
C SER A 32 -1.93 2.62 -7.98
N GLY A 33 -3.25 2.73 -7.74
CA GLY A 33 -4.07 3.69 -8.47
C GLY A 33 -3.62 5.12 -8.17
N MET A 34 -3.58 5.99 -9.20
CA MET A 34 -2.99 7.33 -9.10
C MET A 34 -3.52 8.17 -7.94
N GLY A 35 -4.84 8.14 -7.67
CA GLY A 35 -5.43 8.87 -6.55
C GLY A 35 -4.87 8.46 -5.19
N SER A 36 -4.89 7.14 -4.90
CA SER A 36 -4.34 6.59 -3.67
C SER A 36 -2.82 6.82 -3.55
N THR A 37 -2.09 6.79 -4.67
CA THR A 37 -0.66 7.11 -4.71
C THR A 37 -0.39 8.56 -4.32
N ILE A 38 -1.15 9.51 -4.87
CA ILE A 38 -1.02 10.94 -4.52
C ILE A 38 -1.36 11.19 -3.05
N GLU A 39 -2.40 10.56 -2.53
CA GLU A 39 -2.77 10.68 -1.11
C GLU A 39 -1.66 10.16 -0.18
N ALA A 40 -1.05 9.02 -0.52
CA ALA A 40 0.07 8.47 0.25
C ALA A 40 1.30 9.40 0.21
N ILE A 41 1.63 9.94 -0.97
CA ILE A 41 2.69 10.95 -1.14
C ILE A 41 2.39 12.18 -0.27
N HIS A 42 1.16 12.70 -0.32
CA HIS A 42 0.76 13.90 0.40
C HIS A 42 0.96 13.77 1.92
N TYR A 43 0.61 12.61 2.47
CA TYR A 43 0.77 12.33 3.90
C TYR A 43 2.12 11.73 4.28
N GLY A 44 3.02 11.52 3.31
CA GLY A 44 4.36 10.96 3.55
C GLY A 44 4.34 9.51 4.03
N VAL A 45 3.34 8.74 3.62
CA VAL A 45 3.19 7.33 4.00
C VAL A 45 3.86 6.45 2.95
N PRO A 46 4.87 5.63 3.32
CA PRO A 46 5.53 4.76 2.37
C PRO A 46 4.62 3.63 1.89
N MET A 47 4.86 3.16 0.66
CA MET A 47 3.95 2.24 -0.03
C MET A 47 4.55 0.87 -0.30
N VAL A 48 3.73 -0.17 -0.11
CA VAL A 48 3.91 -1.45 -0.81
C VAL A 48 3.01 -1.39 -2.04
N ALA A 49 3.62 -1.17 -3.20
CA ALA A 49 2.95 -0.97 -4.47
C ALA A 49 2.71 -2.32 -5.17
N MET A 50 1.46 -2.80 -5.21
CA MET A 50 1.07 -4.06 -5.84
C MET A 50 0.16 -3.83 -7.05
N PRO A 51 0.71 -3.45 -8.22
CA PRO A 51 -0.10 -3.13 -9.39
C PRO A 51 -0.85 -4.36 -9.91
N VAL A 52 -2.05 -4.15 -10.45
CA VAL A 52 -2.93 -5.20 -10.97
C VAL A 52 -3.17 -5.02 -12.46
N ILE A 53 -3.61 -3.83 -12.89
CA ILE A 53 -4.01 -3.56 -14.28
C ILE A 53 -3.80 -2.09 -14.68
N GLY A 54 -3.88 -1.82 -15.99
CA GLY A 54 -3.97 -0.48 -16.53
C GLY A 54 -2.69 0.33 -16.30
N ASP A 55 -2.85 1.53 -15.75
CA ASP A 55 -1.77 2.47 -15.43
C ASP A 55 -1.01 2.12 -14.14
N GLN A 56 -1.54 1.22 -13.32
CA GLN A 56 -0.99 0.87 -12.01
C GLN A 56 0.48 0.43 -12.05
N PRO A 57 0.97 -0.38 -13.04
CA PRO A 57 2.39 -0.74 -13.10
C PRO A 57 3.31 0.47 -13.29
N ALA A 58 2.88 1.46 -14.07
CA ALA A 58 3.66 2.69 -14.26
C ALA A 58 3.67 3.53 -12.98
N ASN A 59 2.53 3.63 -12.28
CA ASN A 59 2.46 4.32 -10.99
C ASN A 59 3.33 3.61 -9.93
N ALA A 60 3.31 2.28 -9.89
CA ALA A 60 4.14 1.47 -8.98
C ALA A 60 5.64 1.66 -9.27
N ALA A 61 6.03 1.72 -10.54
CA ALA A 61 7.40 2.05 -10.94
C ALA A 61 7.82 3.45 -10.48
N ALA A 62 6.95 4.46 -10.63
CA ALA A 62 7.24 5.81 -10.16
C ALA A 62 7.37 5.88 -8.62
N VAL A 63 6.55 5.12 -7.88
CA VAL A 63 6.65 5.02 -6.41
C VAL A 63 8.02 4.46 -6.00
N GLU A 64 8.46 3.37 -6.61
CA GLU A 64 9.76 2.75 -6.31
C GLU A 64 10.94 3.64 -6.71
N GLU A 65 10.89 4.24 -7.92
CA GLU A 65 11.92 5.18 -8.40
C GLU A 65 12.05 6.41 -7.49
N SER A 66 10.94 6.89 -6.92
CA SER A 66 10.94 8.01 -5.98
C SER A 66 11.52 7.67 -4.60
N GLY A 67 11.73 6.39 -4.29
CA GLY A 67 12.13 5.92 -2.96
C GLY A 67 11.02 5.97 -1.90
N LEU A 68 9.77 6.24 -2.29
CA LEU A 68 8.61 6.27 -1.38
C LEU A 68 8.07 4.86 -1.08
N GLY A 69 8.50 3.83 -1.80
CA GLY A 69 7.99 2.49 -1.59
C GLY A 69 8.75 1.43 -2.36
N VAL A 70 8.22 0.21 -2.30
CA VAL A 70 8.73 -0.94 -3.04
C VAL A 70 7.61 -1.56 -3.86
N GLN A 71 7.98 -2.28 -4.92
CA GLN A 71 7.01 -3.04 -5.69
C GLN A 71 6.89 -4.49 -5.21
N LEU A 72 5.65 -4.98 -5.10
CA LEU A 72 5.34 -6.39 -4.94
C LEU A 72 4.40 -6.81 -6.06
N GLN A 73 4.87 -7.57 -7.03
CA GLN A 73 4.02 -8.03 -8.12
C GLN A 73 2.99 -9.04 -7.59
N MET A 74 1.73 -8.95 -8.05
CA MET A 74 0.65 -9.83 -7.58
C MET A 74 0.98 -11.32 -7.75
N ARG A 75 1.67 -11.69 -8.85
CA ARG A 75 2.10 -13.06 -9.12
C ARG A 75 3.14 -13.59 -8.11
N ASP A 76 3.85 -12.68 -7.45
CA ASP A 76 4.91 -12.97 -6.50
C ASP A 76 4.40 -12.85 -5.05
N LEU A 77 3.09 -12.63 -4.84
CA LEU A 77 2.51 -12.52 -3.52
C LEU A 77 2.54 -13.86 -2.78
N ASN A 78 3.41 -13.92 -1.78
CA ASN A 78 3.43 -14.94 -0.75
C ASN A 78 3.86 -14.29 0.57
N LYS A 79 3.88 -15.07 1.65
CA LYS A 79 4.20 -14.57 2.98
C LYS A 79 5.62 -14.03 3.04
N GLU A 80 6.57 -14.73 2.45
CA GLU A 80 7.99 -14.42 2.49
C GLU A 80 8.28 -13.11 1.77
N ASN A 81 7.75 -12.95 0.55
CA ASN A 81 7.92 -11.76 -0.26
C ASN A 81 7.21 -10.54 0.35
N LEU A 82 6.03 -10.71 0.96
CA LEU A 82 5.33 -9.62 1.64
C LEU A 82 6.08 -9.14 2.89
N LEU A 83 6.75 -10.02 3.62
CA LEU A 83 7.55 -9.64 4.80
C LEU A 83 8.89 -9.02 4.43
N ALA A 84 9.37 -9.25 3.21
CA ALA A 84 10.61 -8.68 2.68
C ALA A 84 10.42 -7.32 1.99
N ALA A 85 9.20 -7.05 1.53
CA ALA A 85 8.76 -5.75 1.02
C ALA A 85 8.65 -4.72 2.15
#